data_AF-Q09DJ5-F1
#
_entry.id   AF-Q09DJ5-F1
#
_cell.length_a   1.000
_cell.length_b   1.000
_cell.length_c   1.000
_cell.angle_alpha   90.00
_cell.angle_beta   90.00
_cell.angle_gamma   90.00
#
_symmetry.space_group_name_H-M   'P 1'
#
loop_
_entity.id
_entity.type
_entity.pdbx_description
1 polymer ?
#
loop_
_entity_poly.entity_id
_entity_poly.type
_entity_poly.pdbx_seq_one_letter_code
_entity_poly.pdbx_strand_id
1 'polypeptide(L)'
;MCAGLTVSGLSIADASMYVTDMSAVGSWSVSQFSNAVRLEYYIDNIRYAFDERPGVAGTWYFSTTGIACGSHYFQVRAWPMVIDSNGNRTTCGSTPSRVVSQYVYWECPPNPPDPYDPCNYCPGNTSCFCGDGVCRPHNQYCP
;
A
#
# COMPACT_ATOMS: atom_id res chain seq x y z
N MET A 1 -33.33 -5.85 0.71
CA MET A 1 -32.34 -6.65 -0.05
C MET A 1 -30.99 -6.81 0.64
N CYS A 2 -30.61 -5.96 1.62
CA CYS A 2 -29.26 -6.01 2.23
C CYS A 2 -29.23 -6.35 3.73
N ALA A 3 -30.36 -6.63 4.36
CA ALA A 3 -30.42 -6.92 5.79
C ALA A 3 -29.76 -8.28 6.11
N GLY A 4 -28.83 -8.29 7.06
CA GLY A 4 -28.14 -9.50 7.51
C GLY A 4 -27.05 -10.03 6.56
N LEU A 5 -26.79 -9.35 5.43
CA LEU A 5 -25.72 -9.73 4.52
C LEU A 5 -24.37 -9.27 5.05
N THR A 6 -23.34 -10.10 4.92
CA THR A 6 -21.98 -9.77 5.37
C THR A 6 -20.93 -10.44 4.50
N VAL A 7 -19.70 -9.90 4.53
CA VAL A 7 -18.51 -10.60 4.05
C VAL A 7 -18.06 -11.57 5.16
N SER A 8 -18.21 -12.86 4.89
CA SER A 8 -17.90 -13.93 5.85
C SER A 8 -16.40 -14.13 6.03
N GLY A 9 -15.61 -13.89 4.96
CA GLY A 9 -14.16 -14.02 4.96
C GLY A 9 -13.50 -13.01 4.04
N LEU A 10 -12.38 -12.45 4.49
CA LEU A 10 -11.51 -11.57 3.71
C LEU A 10 -10.09 -11.79 4.20
N SER A 11 -9.14 -11.98 3.30
CA SER A 11 -7.73 -12.15 3.64
C SER A 11 -6.83 -11.51 2.59
N ILE A 12 -5.62 -11.15 3.01
CA ILE A 12 -4.49 -10.86 2.13
C ILE A 12 -3.57 -12.06 2.22
N ALA A 13 -3.31 -12.71 1.09
CA ALA A 13 -2.38 -13.84 1.01
C ALA A 13 -0.95 -13.33 0.85
N ASP A 14 -0.76 -12.32 0.02
CA ASP A 14 0.52 -11.63 -0.16
C ASP A 14 0.28 -10.17 -0.58
N ALA A 15 1.18 -9.27 -0.17
CA ALA A 15 1.32 -7.96 -0.78
C ALA A 15 2.77 -7.52 -0.71
N SER A 16 3.25 -6.99 -1.81
CA SER A 16 4.63 -6.58 -1.96
C SER A 16 4.70 -5.27 -2.74
N MET A 17 5.82 -4.59 -2.55
CA MET A 17 6.14 -3.35 -3.22
C MET A 17 7.54 -3.46 -3.80
N TYR A 18 7.71 -2.95 -5.02
CA TYR A 18 8.98 -2.92 -5.73
C TYR A 18 9.09 -1.61 -6.49
N VAL A 19 10.09 -0.80 -6.14
CA VAL A 19 10.33 0.53 -6.73
C VAL A 19 9.11 1.43 -6.50
N THR A 20 8.24 1.60 -7.50
CA THR A 20 7.00 2.38 -7.41
C THR A 20 5.75 1.54 -7.60
N ASP A 21 5.93 0.25 -7.80
CA ASP A 21 4.88 -0.70 -8.12
C ASP A 21 4.49 -1.43 -6.87
N MET A 22 3.20 -1.62 -6.69
CA MET A 22 2.66 -2.38 -5.59
C MET A 22 1.70 -3.42 -6.14
N SER A 23 1.80 -4.64 -5.63
CA SER A 23 0.92 -5.74 -5.98
C SER A 23 0.42 -6.46 -4.74
N ALA A 24 -0.80 -6.97 -4.80
CA ALA A 24 -1.40 -7.72 -3.72
C ALA A 24 -2.39 -8.75 -4.24
N VAL A 25 -2.54 -9.83 -3.50
CA VAL A 25 -3.47 -10.92 -3.79
C VAL A 25 -4.08 -11.44 -2.49
N GLY A 26 -5.31 -11.92 -2.58
CA GLY A 26 -5.95 -12.57 -1.45
C GLY A 26 -7.26 -13.24 -1.83
N SER A 27 -8.06 -13.53 -0.82
CA SER A 27 -9.34 -14.22 -0.98
C SER A 27 -10.47 -13.51 -0.26
N TRP A 28 -11.69 -13.83 -0.69
CA TRP A 28 -12.92 -13.32 -0.13
C TRP A 28 -14.02 -14.39 -0.12
N SER A 29 -14.98 -14.25 0.78
CA SER A 29 -16.23 -15.01 0.81
C SER A 29 -17.34 -14.19 1.44
N VAL A 30 -18.58 -14.45 1.06
CA VAL A 30 -19.77 -13.74 1.58
C VAL A 30 -20.73 -14.69 2.30
N SER A 31 -21.68 -14.15 3.05
CA SER A 31 -22.70 -14.93 3.75
C SER A 31 -23.71 -15.55 2.79
N GLN A 32 -24.44 -16.57 3.28
CA GLN A 32 -25.64 -17.08 2.61
C GLN A 32 -26.55 -15.87 2.29
N PHE A 33 -27.06 -15.78 1.06
CA PHE A 33 -27.87 -14.69 0.48
C PHE A 33 -27.12 -13.49 -0.15
N SER A 34 -25.81 -13.37 0.02
CA SER A 34 -25.00 -12.52 -0.89
C SER A 34 -24.51 -13.36 -2.05
N ASN A 35 -24.41 -12.77 -3.24
CA ASN A 35 -23.94 -13.47 -4.44
C ASN A 35 -22.86 -12.68 -5.21
N ALA A 36 -22.30 -11.65 -4.57
CA ALA A 36 -21.15 -10.90 -5.04
C ALA A 36 -20.47 -10.18 -3.86
N VAL A 37 -19.29 -9.63 -4.11
CA VAL A 37 -18.58 -8.72 -3.20
C VAL A 37 -18.12 -7.47 -3.95
N ARG A 38 -18.16 -6.32 -3.28
CA ARG A 38 -17.42 -5.12 -3.67
C ARG A 38 -16.15 -5.06 -2.84
N LEU A 39 -15.01 -4.93 -3.51
CA LEU A 39 -13.70 -4.75 -2.89
C LEU A 39 -13.21 -3.35 -3.23
N GLU A 40 -12.70 -2.62 -2.23
CA GLU A 40 -12.02 -1.35 -2.45
C GLU A 40 -10.62 -1.42 -1.86
N TYR A 41 -9.64 -0.93 -2.62
CA TYR A 41 -8.22 -1.03 -2.31
C TYR A 41 -7.68 0.35 -1.95
N TYR A 42 -7.06 0.45 -0.78
CA TYR A 42 -6.58 1.68 -0.19
C TYR A 42 -5.09 1.59 0.11
N ILE A 43 -4.37 2.68 -0.10
CA ILE A 43 -2.98 2.87 0.34
C ILE A 43 -2.96 4.19 1.09
N ASP A 44 -2.50 4.17 2.34
CA ASP A 44 -2.48 5.34 3.23
C ASP A 44 -3.84 6.06 3.32
N ASN A 45 -4.90 5.25 3.41
CA ASN A 45 -6.30 5.70 3.47
C ASN A 45 -6.81 6.45 2.21
N ILE A 46 -6.06 6.44 1.11
CA ILE A 46 -6.49 6.92 -0.21
C ILE A 46 -6.98 5.73 -1.03
N ARG A 47 -8.17 5.83 -1.67
CA ARG A 47 -8.71 4.76 -2.52
C ARG A 47 -8.05 4.80 -3.89
N TYR A 48 -7.38 3.71 -4.26
CA TYR A 48 -6.73 3.58 -5.58
C TYR A 48 -7.61 2.87 -6.60
N ALA A 49 -8.36 1.85 -6.17
CA ALA A 49 -9.20 1.07 -7.07
C ALA A 49 -10.38 0.46 -6.33
N PHE A 50 -11.35 -0.04 -7.11
CA PHE A 50 -12.39 -0.93 -6.63
C PHE A 50 -12.66 -2.02 -7.66
N ASP A 51 -13.23 -3.12 -7.20
CA ASP A 51 -13.60 -4.28 -8.02
C ASP A 51 -14.92 -4.86 -7.50
N GLU A 52 -15.72 -5.42 -8.40
CA GLU A 52 -16.98 -6.08 -8.08
C GLU A 52 -16.92 -7.51 -8.63
N ARG A 53 -16.94 -8.49 -7.73
CA ARG A 53 -16.76 -9.91 -8.08
C ARG A 53 -18.04 -10.68 -7.83
N PRO A 54 -18.66 -11.27 -8.88
CA PRO A 54 -19.78 -12.19 -8.69
C PRO A 54 -19.30 -13.50 -8.06
N GLY A 55 -20.20 -14.17 -7.36
CA GLY A 55 -19.96 -15.44 -6.68
C GLY A 55 -20.11 -15.35 -5.16
N VAL A 56 -19.94 -16.49 -4.49
CA VAL A 56 -20.02 -16.58 -3.02
C VAL A 56 -18.65 -16.58 -2.35
N ALA A 57 -17.59 -16.84 -3.13
CA ALA A 57 -16.19 -16.79 -2.72
C ALA A 57 -15.29 -16.67 -3.95
N GLY A 58 -14.06 -16.24 -3.76
CA GLY A 58 -13.07 -16.18 -4.82
C GLY A 58 -11.75 -15.57 -4.38
N THR A 59 -10.89 -15.33 -5.37
CA THR A 59 -9.64 -14.59 -5.22
C THR A 59 -9.80 -13.16 -5.73
N TRP A 60 -8.95 -12.27 -5.25
CA TRP A 60 -8.82 -10.91 -5.75
C TRP A 60 -7.34 -10.60 -6.03
N TYR A 61 -7.11 -9.69 -6.96
CA TYR A 61 -5.80 -9.24 -7.38
C TYR A 61 -5.81 -7.72 -7.47
N PHE A 62 -4.74 -7.09 -7.02
CA PHE A 62 -4.56 -5.65 -7.08
C PHE A 62 -3.14 -5.35 -7.53
N SER A 63 -3.01 -4.37 -8.42
CA SER A 63 -1.71 -3.81 -8.79
C SER A 63 -1.87 -2.32 -9.10
N THR A 64 -0.91 -1.52 -8.68
CA THR A 64 -0.85 -0.10 -9.03
C THR A 64 0.60 0.36 -9.11
N THR A 65 0.81 1.55 -9.67
CA THR A 65 2.13 2.17 -9.86
C THR A 65 2.11 3.59 -9.30
N GLY A 66 3.30 4.19 -9.11
CA GLY A 66 3.42 5.57 -8.63
C GLY A 66 3.28 5.70 -7.12
N ILE A 67 3.49 4.62 -6.38
CA ILE A 67 3.61 4.65 -4.92
C ILE A 67 5.03 5.11 -4.60
N ALA A 68 5.17 6.10 -3.71
CA ALA A 68 6.49 6.56 -3.26
C ALA A 68 7.24 5.42 -2.57
N CYS A 69 8.57 5.49 -2.49
CA CYS A 69 9.32 4.56 -1.64
C CYS A 69 8.99 4.80 -0.15
N GLY A 70 9.23 3.80 0.70
CA GLY A 70 8.96 3.86 2.12
C GLY A 70 7.92 2.83 2.57
N SER A 71 7.43 3.01 3.80
CA SER A 71 6.41 2.15 4.40
C SER A 71 5.03 2.70 4.10
N HIS A 72 4.17 1.86 3.53
CA HIS A 72 2.80 2.21 3.15
C HIS A 72 1.81 1.27 3.80
N TYR A 73 0.68 1.83 4.22
CA TYR A 73 -0.39 1.08 4.87
C TYR A 73 -1.45 0.65 3.85
N PHE A 74 -1.38 -0.61 3.42
CA PHE A 74 -2.33 -1.19 2.49
C PHE A 74 -3.58 -1.70 3.21
N GLN A 75 -4.76 -1.41 2.65
CA GLN A 75 -6.02 -1.95 3.15
C GLN A 75 -6.92 -2.45 2.02
N VAL A 76 -7.62 -3.54 2.29
CA VAL A 76 -8.73 -4.02 1.46
C VAL A 76 -10.01 -3.92 2.29
N ARG A 77 -11.00 -3.22 1.76
CA ARG A 77 -12.32 -3.06 2.38
C ARG A 77 -13.33 -3.83 1.54
N ALA A 78 -14.18 -4.61 2.19
CA ALA A 78 -15.12 -5.48 1.50
C ALA A 78 -16.56 -5.24 1.97
N TRP A 79 -17.46 -5.15 1.01
CA TRP A 79 -18.90 -5.05 1.22
C TRP A 79 -19.60 -6.22 0.53
N PRO A 80 -20.62 -6.82 1.16
CA PRO A 80 -21.48 -7.77 0.49
C PRO A 80 -22.22 -7.05 -0.65
N MET A 81 -22.44 -7.77 -1.73
CA MET A 81 -23.23 -7.30 -2.86
C MET A 81 -24.31 -8.32 -3.23
N VAL A 82 -25.38 -7.80 -3.82
CA VAL A 82 -26.42 -8.59 -4.48
C VAL A 82 -26.50 -8.16 -5.94
N ILE A 83 -26.42 -9.14 -6.83
CA ILE A 83 -26.71 -9.02 -8.25
C ILE A 83 -28.04 -9.73 -8.49
N ASP A 84 -29.07 -8.98 -8.87
CA ASP A 84 -30.40 -9.55 -9.13
C ASP A 84 -30.47 -10.31 -10.48
N SER A 85 -31.60 -10.96 -10.76
CA SER A 85 -31.81 -11.71 -12.00
C SER A 85 -31.81 -10.83 -13.26
N ASN A 86 -31.96 -9.52 -13.12
CA ASN A 86 -31.89 -8.55 -14.20
C ASN A 86 -30.47 -7.96 -14.36
N GLY A 87 -29.52 -8.40 -13.52
CA GLY A 87 -28.14 -7.92 -13.51
C GLY A 87 -27.93 -6.61 -12.73
N ASN A 88 -28.93 -6.10 -12.00
CA ASN A 88 -28.76 -4.90 -11.19
C ASN A 88 -27.84 -5.21 -10.01
N ARG A 89 -26.84 -4.35 -9.81
CA ARG A 89 -25.83 -4.51 -8.77
C ARG A 89 -26.13 -3.58 -7.59
N THR A 90 -26.28 -4.16 -6.42
CA THR A 90 -26.50 -3.43 -5.17
C THR A 90 -25.39 -3.75 -4.18
N THR A 91 -24.63 -2.73 -3.79
CA THR A 91 -23.69 -2.83 -2.66
C THR A 91 -24.44 -2.63 -1.36
N CYS A 92 -24.24 -3.54 -0.42
CA CYS A 92 -24.97 -3.59 0.83
C CYS A 92 -24.20 -2.98 1.99
N GLY A 93 -24.80 -1.98 2.64
CA GLY A 93 -24.25 -1.28 3.80
C GLY A 93 -23.55 0.03 3.47
N SER A 94 -23.54 0.96 4.42
CA SER A 94 -22.79 2.23 4.33
C SER A 94 -21.34 2.11 4.80
N THR A 95 -21.00 1.03 5.51
CA THR A 95 -19.65 0.73 6.01
C THR A 95 -19.21 -0.67 5.55
N PRO A 96 -17.90 -0.90 5.38
CA PRO A 96 -17.41 -2.20 4.96
C PRO A 96 -17.72 -3.24 6.03
N SER A 97 -18.19 -4.42 5.61
CA SER A 97 -18.43 -5.52 6.54
C SER A 97 -17.13 -6.15 7.03
N ARG A 98 -16.05 -6.07 6.23
CA ARG A 98 -14.70 -6.53 6.61
C ARG A 98 -13.64 -5.57 6.08
N VAL A 99 -12.58 -5.43 6.86
CA VAL A 99 -11.36 -4.72 6.47
C VAL A 99 -10.18 -5.58 6.88
N VAL A 100 -9.24 -5.77 5.97
CA VAL A 100 -7.93 -6.37 6.24
C VAL A 100 -6.84 -5.41 5.78
N SER A 101 -5.69 -5.47 6.43
CA SER A 101 -4.60 -4.54 6.15
C SER A 101 -3.25 -5.16 6.46
N GLN A 102 -2.22 -4.67 5.79
CA GLN A 102 -0.84 -4.90 6.18
C GLN A 102 0.06 -3.75 5.72
N TYR A 103 1.24 -3.66 6.31
CA TYR A 103 2.27 -2.75 5.82
C TYR A 103 3.01 -3.39 4.65
N VAL A 104 3.27 -2.60 3.62
CA VAL A 104 4.21 -2.92 2.55
C VAL A 104 5.35 -1.91 2.60
N TYR A 105 6.54 -2.34 2.19
CA TYR A 105 7.74 -1.51 2.29
C TYR A 105 8.64 -1.71 1.08
N TRP A 106 9.18 -0.60 0.59
CA TRP A 106 10.32 -0.60 -0.32
C TRP A 106 11.33 0.45 0.12
N GLU A 107 12.62 0.11 0.07
CA GLU A 107 13.68 1.03 0.45
C GLU A 107 13.73 2.25 -0.46
N CYS A 108 13.82 3.43 0.15
CA CYS A 108 14.08 4.63 -0.61
C CYS A 108 15.52 4.63 -1.11
N PRO A 109 15.74 5.02 -2.38
CA PRO A 109 17.10 5.33 -2.83
C PRO A 109 17.72 6.32 -1.85
N PRO A 110 19.01 6.15 -1.50
CA PRO A 110 19.69 7.14 -0.70
C PRO A 110 19.57 8.49 -1.42
N ASN A 111 19.34 9.55 -0.64
CA ASN A 111 19.37 10.89 -1.20
C ASN A 111 20.68 11.06 -1.98
N PRO A 112 20.64 11.62 -3.20
CA PRO A 112 21.89 11.93 -3.90
C PRO A 112 22.74 12.81 -2.97
N PRO A 113 24.07 12.63 -2.97
CA PRO A 113 24.96 13.52 -2.25
C PRO A 113 24.63 14.95 -2.65
N ASP A 114 24.42 15.85 -1.70
CA ASP A 114 24.14 17.25 -2.00
C ASP A 114 25.32 17.80 -2.83
N PRO A 115 25.11 18.18 -4.10
CA PRO A 115 26.21 18.62 -4.96
C PRO A 115 26.89 19.90 -4.45
N TYR A 116 26.24 20.62 -3.55
CA TYR A 116 26.78 21.80 -2.87
C TYR A 116 27.31 21.51 -1.48
N ASP A 117 27.20 20.28 -0.99
CA ASP A 117 27.87 19.89 0.24
C ASP A 117 29.39 19.93 -0.02
N PRO A 118 30.12 20.90 0.58
CA PRO A 118 31.56 21.03 0.42
C PRO A 118 32.30 19.74 0.82
N CYS A 119 31.65 18.87 1.59
CA CYS A 119 32.18 17.59 2.04
C CYS A 119 32.22 16.51 0.96
N ASN A 120 31.48 16.66 -0.14
CA ASN A 120 31.51 15.73 -1.26
C ASN A 120 32.77 15.89 -2.14
N TYR A 121 33.47 17.02 -2.05
CA TYR A 121 34.63 17.35 -2.87
C TYR A 121 35.83 17.83 -2.04
N CYS A 122 36.05 17.23 -0.87
CA CYS A 122 37.22 17.58 -0.07
C CYS A 122 38.53 17.29 -0.83
N PRO A 123 39.43 18.28 -0.98
CA PRO A 123 40.67 18.10 -1.71
C PRO A 123 41.67 17.21 -0.94
N GLY A 124 42.30 16.27 -1.63
CA GLY A 124 43.41 15.47 -1.10
C GLY A 124 43.02 14.61 0.11
N ASN A 125 43.83 14.64 1.17
CA ASN A 125 43.65 13.84 2.40
C ASN A 125 42.76 14.55 3.46
N THR A 126 41.81 15.38 3.03
CA THR A 126 40.88 16.09 3.93
C THR A 126 39.49 15.45 3.91
N SER A 127 38.75 15.58 5.01
CA SER A 127 37.37 15.09 5.15
C SER A 127 36.56 16.01 6.06
N CYS A 128 35.24 16.01 5.92
CA CYS A 128 34.34 16.70 6.86
C CYS A 128 33.95 15.82 8.05
N PHE A 129 34.92 15.16 8.69
CA PHE A 129 34.63 14.26 9.80
C PHE A 129 34.04 14.97 11.03
N CYS A 130 34.14 16.31 11.09
CA CYS A 130 33.56 17.14 12.15
C CYS A 130 32.07 17.46 11.95
N GLY A 131 31.49 17.17 10.77
CA GLY A 131 30.08 17.45 10.51
C GLY A 131 29.69 18.93 10.41
N ASP A 132 30.67 19.84 10.31
CA ASP A 132 30.50 21.31 10.26
C ASP A 132 30.50 21.87 8.82
N GLY A 133 30.54 21.01 7.81
CA GLY A 133 30.64 21.44 6.40
C GLY A 133 32.04 21.95 6.01
N VAL A 134 33.08 21.72 6.83
CA VAL A 134 34.44 22.19 6.54
C VAL A 134 35.39 21.02 6.33
N CYS A 135 36.05 20.97 5.18
CA CYS A 135 37.09 19.96 4.90
C CYS A 135 38.34 20.22 5.75
N ARG A 136 38.71 19.23 6.56
CA ARG A 136 39.87 19.30 7.47
C ARG A 136 40.71 18.03 7.34
N PRO A 137 42.04 18.08 7.55
CA PRO A 137 42.84 16.87 7.65
C PRO A 137 42.50 16.12 8.94
N HIS A 138 42.62 14.78 8.91
CA HIS A 138 42.21 13.88 10.00
C HIS A 138 42.95 14.10 11.34
N ASN A 139 44.02 14.91 11.33
CA ASN A 139 44.81 15.26 12.50
C ASN A 139 44.41 16.62 13.13
N GLN A 140 43.42 17.32 12.56
CA GLN A 140 42.92 18.58 13.09
C GLN A 140 41.81 18.32 14.14
N TYR A 141 41.70 19.17 15.15
CA TYR A 141 40.66 19.05 16.17
C TYR A 141 39.31 19.59 15.65
N CYS A 142 38.21 18.90 15.96
CA CYS A 142 36.84 19.40 15.73
C CYS A 142 36.43 20.31 16.90
N PRO A 143 36.14 21.60 16.67
CA PRO A 143 35.73 22.52 17.72
C PRO A 143 34.39 22.12 18.38
#